data_AF-A0A9Q3JED0-F1
#
_entry.id   AF-A0A9Q3JED0-F1
#
_cell.length_a   1.000
_cell.length_b   1.000
_cell.length_c   1.000
_cell.angle_alpha   90.00
_cell.angle_beta   90.00
_cell.angle_gamma   90.00
#
_symmetry.space_group_name_H-M   'P 1'
#
loop_
_entity.id
_entity.type
_entity.pdbx_description
1 polymer ?
#
loop_
_entity_poly.entity_id
_entity_poly.type
_entity_poly.pdbx_seq_one_letter_code
_entity_poly.pdbx_strand_id
1 'polypeptide(L)'
;MTHNPIEIGCGRSGTPNPNKNPSKKVTSRNLDYPFRLYARKYAISTTWNLKGKNPDHSHDSTENIMAHPSFGKFNEKETSKIAEVSESLLIPRQIKAQLYSQRESDMPVILQDIDNQVKKIKKDKMQGRRPIDSLIDTLKEENFVFPLQGILRDILLPCFSLTPFP
;
A
#
# COMPACT_ATOMS: atom_id res chain seq x y z
N MET A 1 18.83 -29.42 -14.59
CA MET A 1 18.94 -27.96 -14.40
C MET A 1 18.78 -27.66 -12.91
N THR A 2 19.78 -27.09 -12.25
CA THR A 2 19.68 -26.74 -10.82
C THR A 2 18.99 -25.40 -10.68
N HIS A 3 17.85 -25.36 -9.99
CA HIS A 3 17.17 -24.10 -9.68
C HIS A 3 18.06 -23.21 -8.79
N ASN A 4 18.04 -21.90 -9.04
CA ASN A 4 18.69 -20.93 -8.16
C ASN A 4 18.16 -21.07 -6.73
N PRO A 5 19.03 -20.96 -5.70
CA PRO A 5 18.58 -21.01 -4.33
C PRO A 5 17.65 -19.83 -4.02
N ILE A 6 16.53 -20.11 -3.37
CA ILE A 6 15.58 -19.11 -2.89
C ILE A 6 16.04 -18.69 -1.49
N GLU A 7 16.17 -17.38 -1.27
CA GLU A 7 16.47 -16.82 0.05
C GLU A 7 15.19 -16.32 0.72
N ILE A 8 14.92 -16.79 1.94
CA ILE A 8 13.77 -16.40 2.75
C ILE A 8 14.30 -15.78 4.04
N GLY A 9 13.94 -14.53 4.31
CA GLY A 9 14.32 -13.82 5.54
C GLY A 9 13.18 -13.69 6.54
N CYS A 10 13.50 -13.19 7.74
CA CYS A 10 12.50 -12.84 8.74
C CYS A 10 11.55 -11.76 8.21
N GLY A 11 10.24 -11.83 8.50
CA GLY A 11 9.30 -10.73 8.22
C GLY A 11 9.55 -9.44 9.03
N ARG A 12 10.53 -9.45 9.94
CA ARG A 12 11.07 -8.29 10.67
C ARG A 12 12.53 -7.98 10.30
N SER A 13 13.07 -8.64 9.28
CA SER A 13 14.42 -8.35 8.77
C SER A 13 14.47 -6.99 8.09
N GLY A 14 15.65 -6.37 8.10
CA GLY A 14 15.91 -5.07 7.48
C GLY A 14 16.14 -3.95 8.48
N THR A 15 16.74 -2.87 8.00
CA THR A 15 17.05 -1.70 8.81
C THR A 15 15.82 -0.81 8.96
N PRO A 16 15.52 -0.27 10.15
CA PRO A 16 14.59 0.83 10.30
C PRO A 16 14.99 2.00 9.38
N ASN A 17 14.02 2.69 8.78
CA ASN A 17 14.31 3.89 8.01
C ASN A 17 14.73 5.02 8.97
N PRO A 18 15.98 5.53 8.91
CA PRO A 18 16.45 6.57 9.82
C PRO A 18 15.77 7.93 9.62
N ASN A 19 15.22 8.18 8.41
CA ASN A 19 14.57 9.45 8.06
C ASN A 19 13.05 9.47 8.36
N LYS A 20 12.53 8.49 9.10
CA LYS A 20 11.12 8.50 9.50
C LYS A 20 10.91 9.52 10.62
N ASN A 21 9.99 10.48 10.40
CA ASN A 21 9.62 11.47 11.41
C ASN A 21 9.24 10.80 12.74
N PRO A 22 9.95 11.08 13.85
CA PRO A 22 9.73 10.43 15.15
C PRO A 22 8.38 10.80 15.79
N SER A 23 7.73 11.86 15.30
CA SER A 23 6.41 12.31 15.78
C SER A 23 5.27 11.34 15.48
N LYS A 24 5.44 10.44 14.50
CA LYS A 24 4.52 9.32 14.29
C LYS A 24 5.05 8.13 15.08
N LYS A 25 4.37 7.77 16.18
CA LYS A 25 4.57 6.48 16.90
C LYS A 25 4.21 5.30 15.98
N VAL A 26 5.01 5.08 14.94
CA VAL A 26 4.94 3.91 14.09
C VAL A 26 6.14 3.07 14.48
N THR A 27 5.91 2.06 15.30
CA THR A 27 6.92 1.05 15.59
C THR A 27 7.42 0.53 14.25
N SER A 28 8.71 0.74 13.92
CA SER A 28 9.26 0.07 12.75
C SER A 28 9.26 -1.42 13.08
N ARG A 29 8.50 -2.21 12.32
CA ARG A 29 8.45 -3.67 12.48
C ARG A 29 9.82 -4.32 12.24
N ASN A 30 10.69 -3.62 11.53
CA ASN A 30 12.05 -4.02 11.19
C ASN A 30 12.98 -3.88 12.41
N LEU A 31 13.72 -4.94 12.72
CA LEU A 31 14.59 -5.05 13.89
C LEU A 31 16.04 -5.42 13.51
N ASP A 32 16.46 -5.14 12.27
CA ASP A 32 17.80 -5.43 11.74
C ASP A 32 18.29 -6.87 11.96
N TYR A 33 17.37 -7.83 11.88
CA TYR A 33 17.72 -9.24 12.10
C TYR A 33 18.37 -9.89 10.86
N PRO A 34 19.50 -10.60 11.04
CA PRO A 34 20.25 -11.19 9.94
C PRO A 34 19.77 -12.58 9.51
N PHE A 35 18.68 -13.09 10.10
CA PHE A 35 18.17 -14.43 9.80
C PHE A 35 17.85 -14.62 8.33
N ARG A 36 18.41 -15.69 7.77
CA ARG A 36 18.22 -16.11 6.39
C ARG A 36 18.10 -17.62 6.27
N LEU A 37 17.14 -18.07 5.49
CA LEU A 37 16.93 -19.46 5.12
C LEU A 37 17.14 -19.61 3.62
N TYR A 38 18.05 -20.49 3.23
CA TYR A 38 18.30 -20.83 1.83
C TYR A 38 17.57 -22.13 1.50
N ALA A 39 16.70 -22.08 0.50
CA ALA A 39 15.99 -23.23 -0.02
C ALA A 39 16.49 -23.58 -1.42
N ARG A 40 16.98 -24.80 -1.62
CA ARG A 40 17.38 -25.31 -2.93
C ARG A 40 16.62 -26.59 -3.24
N LYS A 41 15.93 -26.61 -4.38
CA LYS A 41 15.28 -27.83 -4.87
C LYS A 41 16.32 -28.75 -5.51
N TYR A 42 16.31 -30.04 -5.17
CA TYR A 42 17.16 -31.01 -5.86
C TYR A 42 16.71 -31.17 -7.31
N ALA A 43 17.66 -31.33 -8.23
CA ALA A 43 17.34 -31.41 -9.66
C ALA A 43 16.64 -32.73 -10.04
N ILE A 44 16.84 -33.79 -9.24
CA ILE A 44 16.39 -35.15 -9.54
C ILE A 44 15.17 -35.55 -8.70
N SER A 45 14.95 -34.91 -7.54
CA SER A 45 13.84 -35.22 -6.65
C SER A 45 12.93 -34.01 -6.41
N THR A 46 11.72 -34.27 -5.96
CA THR A 46 10.79 -33.25 -5.46
C THR A 46 11.18 -32.70 -4.08
N THR A 47 12.32 -33.13 -3.53
CA THR A 47 12.78 -32.75 -2.21
C THR A 47 13.49 -31.39 -2.22
N TRP A 48 13.31 -30.63 -1.14
CA TRP A 48 13.98 -29.35 -0.91
C TRP A 48 15.07 -29.50 0.16
N ASN A 49 16.23 -28.90 -0.08
CA ASN A 49 17.26 -28.70 0.93
C ASN A 49 17.10 -27.30 1.53
N LEU A 50 16.90 -27.24 2.85
CA LEU A 50 16.77 -26.00 3.60
C LEU A 50 18.03 -25.82 4.46
N LYS A 51 18.70 -24.67 4.34
CA LYS A 51 19.88 -24.32 5.14
C LYS A 51 19.69 -22.97 5.82
N GLY A 52 19.64 -22.97 7.14
CA GLY A 52 19.61 -21.75 7.95
C GLY A 52 20.98 -21.07 8.00
N LYS A 53 20.99 -19.74 7.92
CA LYS A 53 22.13 -18.85 8.14
C LYS A 53 21.70 -17.80 9.15
N ASN A 54 22.46 -17.68 10.24
CA ASN A 54 22.19 -16.79 11.37
C ASN A 54 20.81 -17.06 12.01
N PRO A 55 20.65 -18.17 12.77
CA PRO A 55 19.36 -18.59 13.33
C PRO A 55 18.79 -17.65 14.41
N ASP A 56 19.48 -16.56 14.73
CA ASP A 56 19.17 -15.70 15.87
C ASP A 56 17.94 -14.80 15.61
N HIS A 57 17.01 -14.79 16.56
CA HIS A 57 15.77 -14.02 16.56
C HIS A 57 15.40 -13.62 18.00
N SER A 58 15.06 -12.34 18.21
CA SER A 58 14.57 -11.87 19.53
C SER A 58 13.06 -12.05 19.74
N HIS A 59 12.40 -12.81 18.87
CA HIS A 59 10.97 -13.03 18.99
C HIS A 59 10.66 -14.48 18.66
N ASP A 60 9.68 -15.01 19.34
CA ASP A 60 9.26 -16.38 19.13
C ASP A 60 8.64 -16.57 17.74
N SER A 61 8.71 -17.81 17.28
CA SER A 61 7.95 -18.27 16.12
C SER A 61 6.47 -18.02 16.36
N THR A 62 5.80 -17.47 15.37
CA THR A 62 4.35 -17.23 15.48
C THR A 62 3.61 -18.54 15.33
N GLU A 63 2.84 -18.95 16.34
CA GLU A 63 1.98 -20.14 16.28
C GLU A 63 0.83 -19.96 15.29
N ASN A 64 0.30 -18.74 15.19
CA ASN A 64 -0.73 -18.40 14.25
C ASN A 64 -0.13 -17.95 12.90
N ILE A 65 -0.02 -18.89 11.98
CA ILE A 65 0.46 -18.69 10.61
C ILE A 65 -0.36 -17.60 9.88
N MET A 66 -1.66 -17.48 10.19
CA MET A 66 -2.58 -16.50 9.58
C MET A 66 -2.21 -15.06 9.95
N ALA A 67 -1.55 -14.85 11.08
CA ALA A 67 -1.09 -13.53 11.52
C ALA A 67 0.18 -13.07 10.79
N HIS A 68 0.80 -13.93 9.98
CA HIS A 68 2.01 -13.58 9.24
C HIS A 68 1.65 -12.75 7.99
N PRO A 69 2.27 -11.57 7.77
CA PRO A 69 1.90 -10.63 6.69
C PRO A 69 1.95 -11.21 5.27
N SER A 70 2.65 -12.33 5.07
CA SER A 70 2.66 -12.99 3.75
C SER A 70 1.35 -13.73 3.43
N PHE A 71 0.55 -14.07 4.44
CA PHE A 71 -0.71 -14.79 4.29
C PHE A 71 -1.90 -13.88 3.95
N GLY A 72 -1.80 -12.57 4.18
CA GLY A 72 -2.78 -11.56 3.78
C GLY A 72 -2.51 -10.92 2.42
N LYS A 73 -1.57 -11.46 1.63
CA LYS A 73 -1.24 -10.92 0.30
C LYS A 73 -2.29 -11.34 -0.72
N PHE A 74 -2.78 -10.37 -1.48
CA PHE A 74 -3.66 -10.62 -2.60
C PHE A 74 -2.91 -11.26 -3.77
N ASN A 75 -3.49 -12.28 -4.39
CA ASN A 75 -3.01 -12.80 -5.66
C ASN A 75 -3.32 -11.82 -6.82
N GLU A 76 -2.86 -12.12 -8.03
CA GLU A 76 -3.05 -11.24 -9.19
C GLU A 76 -4.53 -11.08 -9.58
N LYS A 77 -5.33 -12.14 -9.48
CA LYS A 77 -6.78 -12.12 -9.78
C LYS A 77 -7.52 -11.23 -8.77
N GLU A 78 -7.23 -11.41 -7.48
CA GLU A 78 -7.77 -10.61 -6.38
C GLU A 78 -7.36 -9.14 -6.52
N THR A 79 -6.10 -8.88 -6.87
CA THR A 79 -5.60 -7.51 -7.09
C THR A 79 -6.31 -6.83 -8.26
N SER A 80 -6.50 -7.55 -9.36
CA SER A 80 -7.22 -7.05 -10.53
C SER A 80 -8.68 -6.73 -10.19
N LYS A 81 -9.33 -7.60 -9.40
CA LYS A 81 -10.69 -7.36 -8.93
C LYS A 81 -10.77 -6.15 -8.00
N ILE A 82 -9.83 -6.01 -7.06
CA ILE A 82 -9.75 -4.83 -6.20
C ILE A 82 -9.61 -3.56 -7.05
N ALA A 83 -8.79 -3.57 -8.10
CA ALA A 83 -8.63 -2.44 -8.99
C ALA A 83 -9.96 -2.07 -9.67
N GLU A 84 -10.61 -3.03 -10.34
CA GLU A 84 -11.91 -2.87 -11.00
C GLU A 84 -12.97 -2.29 -10.05
N VAL A 85 -13.13 -2.90 -8.88
CA VAL A 85 -14.12 -2.48 -7.88
C VAL A 85 -13.76 -1.10 -7.31
N SER A 86 -12.47 -0.79 -7.13
CA SER A 86 -12.04 0.52 -6.63
C SER A 86 -12.29 1.67 -7.60
N GLU A 87 -12.42 1.40 -8.90
CA GLU A 87 -12.76 2.40 -9.91
C GLU A 87 -14.25 2.76 -9.87
N SER A 88 -15.11 1.83 -9.42
CA SER A 88 -16.56 2.05 -9.29
C SER A 88 -17.01 2.86 -8.05
N LEU A 89 -16.09 3.63 -7.44
CA LEU A 89 -16.32 4.46 -6.23
C LEU A 89 -16.85 3.68 -5.01
N LEU A 90 -16.75 2.36 -5.00
CA LEU A 90 -17.20 1.53 -3.89
C LEU A 90 -16.30 1.69 -2.66
N ILE A 91 -16.95 1.68 -1.49
CA ILE A 91 -16.27 1.85 -0.20
C ILE A 91 -15.55 0.54 0.16
N PRO A 92 -14.35 0.55 0.78
CA PRO A 92 -13.56 -0.66 1.12
C PRO A 92 -14.34 -1.81 1.78
N ARG A 93 -15.38 -1.49 2.56
CA ARG A 93 -16.26 -2.50 3.18
C ARG A 93 -17.08 -3.30 2.16
N GLN A 94 -17.52 -2.66 1.08
CA GLN A 94 -18.21 -3.31 -0.04
C GLN A 94 -17.23 -4.15 -0.88
N ILE A 95 -16.02 -3.63 -1.10
CA ILE A 95 -14.94 -4.37 -1.75
C ILE A 95 -14.65 -5.66 -0.98
N LYS A 96 -14.57 -5.58 0.35
CA LYS A 96 -14.40 -6.75 1.22
C LYS A 96 -15.52 -7.76 1.01
N ALA A 97 -16.78 -7.33 1.08
CA ALA A 97 -17.92 -8.24 0.93
C ALA A 97 -17.90 -8.97 -0.42
N GLN A 98 -17.63 -8.25 -1.51
CA GLN A 98 -17.52 -8.83 -2.86
C GLN A 98 -16.35 -9.81 -2.97
N LEU A 99 -15.18 -9.44 -2.44
CA LEU A 99 -14.03 -10.35 -2.42
C LEU A 99 -14.35 -11.64 -1.65
N TYR A 100 -14.94 -11.54 -0.46
CA TYR A 100 -15.29 -12.73 0.34
C TYR A 100 -16.27 -13.66 -0.39
N SER A 101 -17.23 -13.12 -1.14
CA SER A 101 -18.17 -13.95 -1.91
C SER A 101 -17.54 -14.67 -3.11
N GLN A 102 -16.38 -14.21 -3.58
CA GLN A 102 -15.76 -14.69 -4.83
C GLN A 102 -14.43 -15.42 -4.60
N ARG A 103 -13.95 -15.44 -3.35
CA ARG A 103 -12.63 -15.94 -2.99
C ARG A 103 -12.69 -17.43 -2.68
N GLU A 104 -11.87 -18.21 -3.36
CA GLU A 104 -11.69 -19.65 -3.11
C GLU A 104 -10.90 -19.94 -1.82
N SER A 105 -10.24 -18.93 -1.27
CA SER A 105 -9.37 -19.05 -0.10
C SER A 105 -10.10 -18.66 1.20
N ASP A 106 -10.04 -19.54 2.19
CA ASP A 106 -10.59 -19.33 3.55
C ASP A 106 -9.81 -18.31 4.40
N MET A 107 -8.75 -17.70 3.86
CA MET A 107 -7.95 -16.75 4.64
C MET A 107 -8.74 -15.46 4.97
N PRO A 108 -8.64 -14.93 6.19
CA PRO A 108 -9.31 -13.70 6.56
C PRO A 108 -8.60 -12.51 5.91
N VAL A 109 -9.35 -11.72 5.14
CA VAL A 109 -8.93 -10.42 4.62
C VAL A 109 -9.40 -9.33 5.58
N ILE A 110 -8.47 -8.56 6.13
CA ILE A 110 -8.79 -7.44 7.01
C ILE A 110 -9.03 -6.19 6.14
N LEU A 111 -9.94 -5.31 6.57
CA LEU A 111 -10.24 -4.06 5.84
C LEU A 111 -8.98 -3.23 5.57
N GLN A 112 -8.05 -3.23 6.53
CA GLN A 112 -6.77 -2.54 6.41
C GLN A 112 -5.94 -3.03 5.21
N ASP A 113 -5.98 -4.33 4.90
CA ASP A 113 -5.23 -4.90 3.77
C ASP A 113 -5.80 -4.40 2.45
N ILE A 114 -7.14 -4.35 2.34
CA ILE A 114 -7.84 -3.79 1.19
C ILE A 114 -7.49 -2.31 1.01
N ASP A 115 -7.55 -1.52 2.09
CA ASP A 115 -7.20 -0.10 2.05
C ASP A 115 -5.76 0.12 1.59
N ASN A 116 -4.82 -0.67 2.10
CA ASN A 116 -3.42 -0.61 1.71
C ASN A 116 -3.24 -0.99 0.24
N GLN A 117 -3.96 -2.01 -0.24
CA GLN A 117 -3.90 -2.45 -1.63
C GLN A 117 -4.50 -1.40 -2.58
N VAL A 118 -5.64 -0.81 -2.25
CA VAL A 118 -6.24 0.29 -3.03
C VAL A 118 -5.30 1.49 -3.09
N LYS A 119 -4.66 1.85 -1.98
CA LYS A 119 -3.64 2.92 -1.96
C LYS A 119 -2.46 2.60 -2.86
N LYS A 120 -1.98 1.34 -2.85
CA LYS A 120 -0.90 0.88 -3.71
C LYS A 120 -1.28 0.98 -5.19
N ILE A 121 -2.45 0.46 -5.57
CA ILE A 121 -2.98 0.53 -6.95
C ILE A 121 -3.08 1.99 -7.41
N LYS A 122 -3.64 2.88 -6.59
CA LYS A 122 -3.73 4.32 -6.91
C LYS A 122 -2.35 4.95 -7.10
N LYS A 123 -1.40 4.64 -6.21
CA LYS A 123 -0.03 5.14 -6.31
C LYS A 123 0.67 4.66 -7.59
N ASP A 124 0.52 3.38 -7.92
CA ASP A 124 1.11 2.77 -9.11
C ASP A 124 0.49 3.36 -10.39
N LYS A 125 -0.84 3.56 -10.42
CA LYS A 125 -1.56 4.25 -11.51
C LYS A 125 -1.10 5.70 -11.69
N MET A 126 -0.80 6.39 -10.59
CA MET A 126 -0.30 7.77 -10.62
C MET A 126 1.18 7.88 -10.98
N GLN A 127 1.93 6.77 -11.06
CA GLN A 127 3.38 6.75 -11.37
C GLN A 127 4.20 7.75 -10.53
N GLY A 128 3.77 8.02 -9.30
CA GLY A 128 4.41 9.00 -8.40
C GLY A 128 3.97 10.46 -8.58
N ARG A 129 3.06 10.78 -9.51
CA ARG A 129 2.41 12.10 -9.61
C ARG A 129 1.51 12.36 -8.42
N ARG A 130 1.31 13.64 -8.07
CA ARG A 130 0.38 14.02 -7.01
C ARG A 130 -1.05 13.98 -7.58
N PRO A 131 -2.07 13.66 -6.76
CA PRO A 131 -3.47 13.71 -7.19
C PRO A 131 -3.88 15.06 -7.79
N ILE A 132 -3.30 16.16 -7.29
CA ILE A 132 -3.54 17.51 -7.79
C ILE A 132 -3.03 17.68 -9.23
N ASP A 133 -1.92 17.04 -9.60
CA ASP A 133 -1.35 17.12 -10.94
C ASP A 133 -2.29 16.43 -11.94
N SER A 134 -2.79 15.23 -11.56
CA SER A 134 -3.77 14.49 -12.36
C SER A 134 -5.08 15.27 -12.53
N LEU A 135 -5.54 15.96 -11.48
CA LEU A 135 -6.73 16.81 -11.56
C LEU A 135 -6.51 18.00 -12.51
N ILE A 136 -5.36 18.66 -12.43
CA ILE A 136 -5.01 19.78 -13.31
C ILE A 136 -4.97 19.32 -14.77
N ASP A 137 -4.39 18.15 -15.04
CA ASP A 137 -4.34 17.58 -16.39
C ASP A 137 -5.76 17.34 -16.93
N THR A 138 -6.63 16.69 -16.15
CA THR A 138 -8.04 16.47 -16.55
C THR A 138 -8.79 17.77 -16.79
N LEU A 139 -8.60 18.79 -15.94
CA LEU A 139 -9.26 20.08 -16.12
C LEU A 139 -8.76 20.83 -17.36
N LYS A 140 -7.49 20.68 -17.73
CA LYS A 140 -6.95 21.22 -18.99
C LYS A 140 -7.53 20.49 -20.20
N GLU A 141 -7.64 19.15 -20.14
CA GLU A 141 -8.23 18.33 -21.20
C GLU A 141 -9.70 18.67 -21.44
N GLU A 142 -10.47 18.87 -20.36
CA GLU A 142 -11.87 19.29 -20.37
C GLU A 142 -12.05 20.79 -20.72
N ASN A 143 -10.96 21.50 -21.02
CA ASN A 143 -10.95 22.93 -21.33
C ASN A 143 -11.62 23.79 -20.26
N PHE A 144 -11.51 23.37 -19.00
CA PHE A 144 -12.12 24.03 -17.85
C PHE A 144 -11.41 25.36 -17.60
N VAL A 145 -12.05 26.45 -18.01
CA VAL A 145 -11.54 27.80 -17.77
C VAL A 145 -11.78 28.14 -16.31
N PHE A 146 -10.71 28.42 -15.56
CA PHE A 146 -10.83 29.03 -14.24
C PHE A 146 -11.00 30.54 -14.41
N PRO A 147 -12.20 31.12 -14.22
CA PRO A 147 -12.34 32.58 -14.14
C PRO A 147 -11.76 33.05 -12.80
N LEU A 148 -10.44 33.23 -12.72
CA LEU A 148 -9.77 33.89 -11.61
C LEU A 148 -10.22 35.36 -11.44
N GLN A 149 -10.99 35.89 -12.40
CA GLN A 149 -11.50 37.26 -12.42
C GLN A 149 -12.79 37.50 -11.62
N GLY A 150 -13.51 36.46 -11.17
CA GLY A 150 -14.76 36.64 -10.42
C GLY A 150 -14.60 36.69 -8.89
N ILE A 151 -13.68 35.90 -8.33
CA ILE A 151 -13.58 35.71 -6.87
C ILE A 151 -12.94 36.93 -6.18
N LEU A 152 -12.03 37.63 -6.87
CA LEU A 152 -11.42 38.86 -6.37
C LEU A 152 -12.38 40.06 -6.39
N ARG A 153 -13.48 40.01 -7.17
CA ARG A 153 -14.50 41.07 -7.14
C ARG A 153 -15.54 40.82 -6.06
N ASP A 154 -16.05 39.60 -5.92
CA ASP A 154 -17.23 39.38 -5.07
C ASP A 154 -16.91 39.13 -3.59
N ILE A 155 -15.65 38.78 -3.23
CA ILE A 155 -15.26 38.53 -1.83
C ILE A 155 -14.47 39.70 -1.22
N LEU A 156 -13.76 40.50 -2.03
CA LEU A 156 -12.86 41.54 -1.54
C LEU A 156 -13.36 42.99 -1.74
N LEU A 157 -14.40 43.23 -2.54
CA LEU A 157 -14.97 44.58 -2.69
C LEU A 157 -15.88 45.08 -1.55
N PRO A 158 -16.50 44.28 -0.67
CA PRO A 158 -17.28 44.87 0.43
C PRO A 158 -16.42 45.28 1.64
N CYS A 159 -15.12 44.96 1.69
CA CYS A 159 -14.25 45.29 2.83
C CYS A 159 -13.51 46.65 2.73
N PHE A 160 -13.67 47.39 1.62
CA PHE A 160 -12.97 48.67 1.41
C PHE A 160 -13.89 49.88 1.26
N SER A 161 -15.07 49.89 1.89
CA SER A 161 -15.78 51.15 2.14
C SER A 161 -15.23 51.81 3.41
N LEU A 162 -14.01 52.35 3.33
CA LEU A 162 -13.57 53.41 4.24
C LEU A 162 -14.32 54.68 3.82
N THR A 163 -15.38 55.03 4.53
CA THR A 163 -15.96 56.37 4.45
C THR A 163 -14.96 57.36 5.08
N PRO A 164 -14.58 58.46 4.42
CA PRO A 164 -13.93 59.56 5.10
C PRO A 164 -15.00 60.43 5.81
N PHE A 165 -14.59 60.86 7.01
CA PHE A 165 -15.15 61.84 7.96
C PHE A 165 -16.12 62.92 7.44
N PRO A 166 -16.96 63.45 8.34
CA PRO A 166 -16.95 64.87 8.70
C PRO A 166 -16.15 65.13 10.00
#